data_AF-A0A1T3MAX2-F1
#
_entry.id   AF-A0A1T3MAX2-F1
#
_cell.length_a   1.000
_cell.length_b   1.000
_cell.length_c   1.000
_cell.angle_alpha   90.00
_cell.angle_beta   90.00
_cell.angle_gamma   90.00
#
_symmetry.space_group_name_H-M   'P 1'
#
loop_
_entity.id
_entity.type
_entity.pdbx_description
1 polymer ?
#
loop_
_entity_poly.entity_id
_entity_poly.type
_entity_poly.pdbx_seq_one_letter_code
_entity_poly.pdbx_strand_id
1 'polypeptide(L)'
;MSELQDKYASVITAAQGAGIGNLQVQEQDGILYVSGSASNSAAKDAVWNALGVIDPNFTASDINVDVQVSGLPAGTNLTVNTESTNLNIRETPSTEGNIVGKAAKGELVTLVEQTNGEWWLVRTKDGEQGYAYSRYLQA
;
A
#
# COMPACT_ATOMS: atom_id res chain seq x y z
N MET A 1 -22.49 -15.05 -9.73
CA MET A 1 -21.59 -13.87 -9.68
C MET A 1 -22.50 -12.65 -9.79
N SER A 2 -22.21 -11.60 -9.03
CA SER A 2 -22.97 -10.36 -9.12
C SER A 2 -22.50 -9.49 -10.28
N GLU A 3 -23.32 -8.52 -10.71
CA GLU A 3 -22.95 -7.61 -11.81
C GLU A 3 -21.66 -6.82 -11.50
N LEU A 4 -21.44 -6.45 -10.23
CA LEU A 4 -20.21 -5.79 -9.80
C LEU A 4 -19.01 -6.74 -9.82
N GLN A 5 -19.18 -7.99 -9.38
CA GLN A 5 -18.11 -9.00 -9.47
C GLN A 5 -17.73 -9.29 -10.92
N ASP A 6 -18.69 -9.27 -11.84
CA ASP A 6 -18.43 -9.45 -13.27
C ASP A 6 -17.71 -8.22 -13.86
N LYS A 7 -18.15 -7.00 -13.51
CA LYS A 7 -17.48 -5.75 -13.92
C LYS A 7 -16.03 -5.69 -13.44
N TYR A 8 -15.78 -6.09 -12.19
CA TYR A 8 -14.47 -6.06 -11.53
C TYR A 8 -13.75 -7.41 -11.51
N ALA A 9 -14.12 -8.33 -12.42
CA ALA A 9 -13.56 -9.67 -12.46
C ALA A 9 -12.03 -9.67 -12.62
N SER A 10 -11.46 -8.70 -13.35
CA SER A 10 -10.01 -8.56 -13.50
C SER A 10 -9.32 -8.17 -12.18
N VAL A 11 -9.95 -7.35 -11.34
CA VAL A 11 -9.43 -6.95 -10.02
C VAL A 11 -9.42 -8.14 -9.07
N ILE A 12 -10.51 -8.90 -9.03
CA ILE A 12 -10.63 -10.11 -8.21
C ILE A 12 -9.59 -11.14 -8.66
N THR A 13 -9.45 -11.34 -9.98
CA THR A 13 -8.47 -12.27 -10.55
C THR A 13 -7.04 -11.82 -10.24
N ALA A 14 -6.75 -10.52 -10.33
CA ALA A 14 -5.44 -9.97 -9.97
C ALA A 14 -5.14 -10.20 -8.49
N ALA A 15 -6.10 -9.99 -7.59
CA ALA A 15 -5.93 -10.23 -6.16
C ALA A 15 -5.70 -11.72 -5.85
N GLN A 16 -6.42 -12.62 -6.50
CA GLN A 16 -6.21 -14.06 -6.36
C GLN A 16 -4.86 -14.51 -6.93
N GLY A 17 -4.49 -14.02 -8.11
CA GLY A 17 -3.23 -14.37 -8.79
C GLY A 17 -1.98 -13.78 -8.13
N ALA A 18 -2.10 -12.62 -7.49
CA ALA A 18 -1.03 -11.97 -6.73
C ALA A 18 -0.76 -12.64 -5.38
N GLY A 19 -1.58 -13.61 -4.97
CA GLY A 19 -1.41 -14.31 -3.70
C GLY A 19 -1.75 -13.45 -2.49
N ILE A 20 -2.77 -12.58 -2.61
CA ILE A 20 -3.25 -11.77 -1.49
C ILE A 20 -3.77 -12.69 -0.38
N GLY A 21 -3.13 -12.62 0.79
CA GLY A 21 -3.56 -13.33 1.99
C GLY A 21 -4.85 -12.74 2.55
N ASN A 22 -5.65 -13.58 3.23
CA ASN A 22 -6.93 -13.19 3.83
C ASN A 22 -7.84 -12.40 2.87
N LEU A 23 -7.80 -12.73 1.57
CA LEU A 23 -8.60 -12.05 0.56
C LEU A 23 -10.10 -12.17 0.91
N GLN A 24 -10.78 -11.05 1.04
CA GLN A 24 -12.23 -10.95 1.20
C GLN A 24 -12.79 -10.19 0.00
N VAL A 25 -13.79 -10.78 -0.64
CA VAL A 25 -14.54 -10.17 -1.74
C VAL A 25 -16.00 -10.22 -1.36
N GLN A 26 -16.57 -9.07 -1.01
CA GLN A 26 -17.94 -8.95 -0.52
C GLN A 26 -18.65 -7.79 -1.20
N GLU A 27 -19.96 -7.90 -1.38
CA GLU A 27 -20.78 -6.81 -1.89
C GLU A 27 -21.71 -6.35 -0.78
N GLN A 28 -21.73 -5.05 -0.53
CA GLN A 28 -22.61 -4.45 0.46
C GLN A 28 -23.09 -3.09 -0.05
N ASP A 29 -24.40 -2.86 0.04
CA ASP A 29 -25.04 -1.59 -0.32
C ASP A 29 -24.70 -1.11 -1.75
N GLY A 30 -24.52 -2.04 -2.69
CA GLY A 30 -24.16 -1.73 -4.09
C GLY A 30 -22.69 -1.35 -4.29
N ILE A 31 -21.82 -1.66 -3.33
CA ILE A 31 -20.38 -1.44 -3.39
C ILE A 31 -19.66 -2.79 -3.24
N LEU A 32 -18.71 -3.05 -4.12
CA LEU A 32 -17.82 -4.21 -4.03
C LEU A 32 -16.62 -3.89 -3.13
N TYR A 33 -16.45 -4.64 -2.05
CA TYR A 33 -15.32 -4.56 -1.15
C TYR A 33 -14.32 -5.68 -1.48
N VAL A 34 -13.09 -5.30 -1.83
CA VAL A 34 -11.97 -6.21 -2.07
C VAL A 34 -10.86 -5.85 -1.08
N SER A 35 -10.69 -6.66 -0.03
CA SER A 35 -9.67 -6.41 0.99
C SER A 35 -8.73 -7.58 1.18
N GLY A 36 -7.50 -7.32 1.58
CA GLY A 36 -6.55 -8.37 1.95
C GLY A 36 -5.14 -7.88 2.21
N SER A 37 -4.28 -8.82 2.58
CA SER A 37 -2.87 -8.58 2.91
C SER A 37 -1.96 -9.01 1.77
N ALA A 38 -1.26 -8.06 1.15
CA ALA A 38 -0.20 -8.31 0.20
C ALA A 38 1.13 -8.58 0.91
N SER A 39 1.88 -9.59 0.45
CA SER A 39 3.21 -9.91 1.00
C SER A 39 4.32 -8.96 0.52
N ASN A 40 4.07 -8.20 -0.55
CA ASN A 40 5.00 -7.24 -1.13
C ASN A 40 4.26 -6.18 -1.94
N SER A 41 4.96 -5.13 -2.36
CA SER A 41 4.33 -4.03 -3.08
C SER A 41 3.90 -4.43 -4.49
N ALA A 42 4.60 -5.35 -5.16
CA ALA A 42 4.21 -5.83 -6.48
C ALA A 42 2.84 -6.53 -6.50
N ALA A 43 2.52 -7.31 -5.47
CA ALA A 43 1.24 -7.97 -5.33
C ALA A 43 0.10 -6.97 -5.12
N LYS A 44 0.33 -5.95 -4.29
CA LYS A 44 -0.59 -4.81 -4.13
C LYS A 44 -0.76 -4.07 -5.46
N ASP A 45 0.34 -3.71 -6.11
CA ASP A 45 0.34 -2.93 -7.36
C ASP A 45 -0.40 -3.67 -8.48
N ALA A 46 -0.33 -5.00 -8.54
CA ALA A 46 -1.11 -5.79 -9.51
C ALA A 46 -2.63 -5.58 -9.36
N VAL A 47 -3.14 -5.48 -8.13
CA VAL A 47 -4.57 -5.23 -7.86
C VAL A 47 -4.96 -3.81 -8.26
N TRP A 48 -4.17 -2.82 -7.88
CA TRP A 48 -4.42 -1.42 -8.23
C TRP A 48 -4.30 -1.16 -9.73
N ASN A 49 -3.35 -1.80 -10.41
CA ASN A 49 -3.21 -1.74 -11.87
C ASN A 49 -4.42 -2.34 -12.57
N ALA A 50 -4.95 -3.47 -12.08
CA ALA A 50 -6.17 -4.06 -12.62
C ALA A 50 -7.39 -3.12 -12.45
N LEU A 51 -7.48 -2.41 -11.32
CA LEU A 51 -8.50 -1.38 -11.13
C LEU A 51 -8.30 -0.21 -12.10
N GLY A 52 -7.07 0.30 -12.26
CA GLY A 52 -6.76 1.41 -13.16
C GLY A 52 -7.03 1.11 -14.64
N VAL A 53 -7.06 -0.17 -15.05
CA VAL A 53 -7.50 -0.57 -16.40
C VAL A 53 -9.00 -0.39 -16.60
N ILE A 54 -9.80 -0.64 -15.55
CA ILE A 54 -11.27 -0.47 -15.59
C ILE A 54 -11.64 1.00 -15.38
N ASP A 55 -11.02 1.63 -14.39
CA ASP A 55 -11.24 3.01 -14.00
C ASP A 55 -9.91 3.75 -13.85
N PRO A 56 -9.40 4.35 -14.95
CA PRO A 56 -8.15 5.08 -14.95
C PRO A 56 -8.14 6.33 -14.05
N ASN A 57 -9.33 6.87 -13.74
CA ASN A 57 -9.44 8.08 -12.93
C ASN A 57 -9.64 7.75 -11.44
N PHE A 58 -9.82 6.48 -11.08
CA PHE A 58 -10.09 6.02 -9.71
C PHE A 58 -11.25 6.80 -9.06
N THR A 59 -12.32 7.07 -9.81
CA THR A 59 -13.53 7.77 -9.37
C THR A 59 -14.73 6.84 -9.14
N ALA A 60 -14.56 5.54 -9.35
CA ALA A 60 -15.58 4.53 -9.12
C ALA A 60 -16.07 4.57 -7.66
N SER A 61 -17.37 4.73 -7.49
CA SER A 61 -18.04 4.74 -6.18
C SER A 61 -18.58 3.37 -5.78
N ASP A 62 -18.56 2.42 -6.71
CA ASP A 62 -19.14 1.08 -6.62
C ASP A 62 -18.09 0.00 -6.29
N ILE A 63 -16.85 0.40 -6.00
CA ILE A 63 -15.79 -0.48 -5.51
C ILE A 63 -14.94 0.21 -4.45
N ASN A 64 -14.58 -0.55 -3.41
CA ASN A 64 -13.58 -0.20 -2.42
C ASN A 64 -12.50 -1.29 -2.39
N VAL A 65 -11.26 -0.90 -2.70
CA VAL A 65 -10.10 -1.81 -2.66
C VAL A 65 -9.23 -1.43 -1.47
N ASP A 66 -9.17 -2.31 -0.47
CA ASP A 66 -8.31 -2.18 0.71
C ASP A 66 -7.27 -3.29 0.73
N VAL A 67 -6.28 -3.18 -0.15
CA VAL A 67 -5.14 -4.10 -0.20
C VAL A 67 -3.90 -3.39 0.36
N GLN A 68 -3.49 -3.84 1.55
CA GLN A 68 -2.35 -3.29 2.30
C GLN A 68 -1.18 -4.27 2.24
N VAL A 69 0.04 -3.76 2.18
CA VAL A 69 1.22 -4.60 2.38
C VAL A 69 1.41 -4.83 3.87
N SER A 70 1.39 -6.07 4.33
CA SER A 70 1.46 -6.40 5.76
C SER A 70 2.18 -7.72 6.01
N GLY A 71 2.74 -7.89 7.20
CA GLY A 71 3.49 -9.09 7.57
C GLY A 71 4.93 -9.08 7.04
N LEU A 72 5.46 -7.91 6.68
CA LEU A 72 6.87 -7.77 6.32
C LEU A 72 7.74 -7.94 7.58
N PRO A 73 8.81 -8.74 7.54
CA PRO A 73 9.72 -8.85 8.67
C PRO A 73 10.48 -7.54 8.90
N ALA A 74 10.78 -7.24 10.17
CA ALA A 74 11.70 -6.16 10.51
C ALA A 74 13.08 -6.44 9.88
N GLY A 75 13.73 -5.39 9.37
CA GLY A 75 14.97 -5.49 8.60
C GLY A 75 14.78 -5.56 7.09
N THR A 76 13.54 -5.65 6.59
CA THR A 76 13.25 -5.56 5.14
C THR A 76 13.76 -4.22 4.58
N ASN A 77 14.50 -4.25 3.49
CA ASN A 77 14.87 -3.03 2.77
C ASN A 77 13.72 -2.59 1.87
N LEU A 78 13.29 -1.34 2.02
CA LEU A 78 12.21 -0.72 1.28
C LEU A 78 12.78 0.37 0.39
N THR A 79 12.37 0.39 -0.87
CA THR A 79 12.72 1.46 -1.80
C THR A 79 11.71 2.59 -1.70
N VAL A 80 12.19 3.83 -1.59
CA VAL A 80 11.34 5.02 -1.59
C VAL A 80 10.84 5.31 -3.00
N ASN A 81 9.52 5.27 -3.20
CA ASN A 81 8.89 5.56 -4.48
C ASN A 81 7.96 6.78 -4.36
N THR A 82 8.55 7.97 -4.47
CA THR A 82 7.82 9.24 -4.54
C THR A 82 7.80 9.77 -5.97
N GLU A 83 6.86 10.67 -6.30
CA GLU A 83 6.81 11.26 -7.64
C GLU A 83 7.86 12.35 -7.83
N SER A 84 7.82 13.38 -6.99
CA SER A 84 8.59 14.63 -7.20
C SER A 84 9.31 15.17 -5.96
N THR A 85 8.98 14.70 -4.75
CA THR A 85 9.54 15.21 -3.49
C THR A 85 10.14 14.09 -2.64
N ASN A 86 11.02 14.46 -1.71
CA ASN A 86 11.58 13.50 -0.76
C ASN A 86 10.50 13.02 0.22
N LEU A 87 10.60 11.77 0.62
CA LEU A 87 9.79 11.19 1.67
C LEU A 87 10.21 11.79 3.02
N ASN A 88 9.27 12.42 3.72
CA ASN A 88 9.51 12.91 5.07
C ASN A 88 9.40 11.76 6.07
N ILE A 89 10.38 11.67 6.96
CA ILE A 89 10.42 10.75 8.10
C ILE A 89 10.13 11.58 9.34
N ARG A 90 9.11 11.18 10.09
CA ARG A 90 8.54 11.99 11.18
C ARG A 90 8.71 11.33 12.53
N GLU A 91 8.76 12.13 13.58
CA GLU A 91 8.90 11.67 14.97
C GLU A 91 7.69 10.86 15.45
N THR A 92 6.50 11.19 14.94
CA THR A 92 5.22 10.53 15.27
C THR A 92 4.50 10.12 13.99
N PRO A 93 3.61 9.09 14.02
CA PRO A 93 2.81 8.67 12.87
C PRO A 93 1.64 9.65 12.59
N SER A 94 2.00 10.90 12.31
CA SER A 94 1.06 12.00 12.05
C SER A 94 1.67 13.01 11.07
N THR A 95 0.84 13.64 10.23
CA THR A 95 1.24 14.74 9.34
C THR A 95 1.71 15.98 10.10
N GLU A 96 1.31 16.12 11.35
CA GLU A 96 1.70 17.21 12.25
C GLU A 96 2.99 16.88 13.03
N GLY A 97 3.47 15.64 12.98
CA GLY A 97 4.71 15.23 13.62
C GLY A 97 5.93 15.93 13.05
N ASN A 98 6.90 16.26 13.90
CA ASN A 98 8.16 16.89 13.48
C ASN A 98 8.89 16.02 12.45
N ILE A 99 9.50 16.65 11.43
CA ILE A 99 10.32 15.94 10.46
C ILE A 99 11.70 15.73 11.08
N VAL A 100 12.08 14.46 11.26
CA VAL A 100 13.37 14.05 11.84
C VAL A 100 14.36 13.59 10.78
N GLY A 101 13.89 13.32 9.56
CA GLY A 101 14.73 12.88 8.45
C GLY A 101 14.01 12.97 7.11
N LYS A 102 14.75 12.74 6.03
CA LYS A 102 14.20 12.68 4.66
C LYS A 102 14.91 11.59 3.87
N ALA A 103 14.17 10.91 3.00
CA ALA A 103 14.73 9.96 2.05
C ALA A 103 14.33 10.34 0.61
N ALA A 104 15.30 10.35 -0.30
CA ALA A 104 15.06 10.67 -1.69
C ALA A 104 14.44 9.49 -2.45
N LYS A 105 13.83 9.78 -3.61
CA LYS A 105 13.32 8.72 -4.50
C LYS A 105 14.44 7.73 -4.87
N GLY A 106 14.15 6.45 -4.78
CA GLY A 106 15.09 5.36 -5.07
C GLY A 106 16.04 5.04 -3.92
N GLU A 107 16.03 5.82 -2.82
CA GLU A 107 16.80 5.46 -1.63
C GLU A 107 16.18 4.26 -0.90
N LEU A 108 17.05 3.55 -0.20
CA LEU A 108 16.66 2.42 0.65
C LEU A 108 16.50 2.88 2.09
N VAL A 109 15.38 2.47 2.69
CA VAL A 109 15.15 2.55 4.14
C VAL A 109 14.90 1.15 4.68
N THR A 110 15.27 0.91 5.93
CA THR A 110 15.03 -0.37 6.58
C THR A 110 13.72 -0.32 7.36
N LEU A 111 12.82 -1.27 7.13
CA LEU A 111 11.61 -1.44 7.92
C LEU A 111 11.98 -1.81 9.36
N VAL A 112 11.46 -1.05 10.32
CA VAL A 112 11.53 -1.38 11.75
C VAL A 112 10.22 -2.01 12.18
N GLU A 113 9.09 -1.38 11.84
CA GLU A 113 7.76 -1.84 12.25
C GLU A 113 6.65 -1.33 11.33
N GLN A 114 5.65 -2.16 11.05
CA GLN A 114 4.41 -1.74 10.39
C GLN A 114 3.39 -1.28 11.44
N THR A 115 3.53 -0.05 11.92
CA THR A 115 2.71 0.52 13.01
C THR A 115 1.21 0.44 12.73
N ASN A 116 0.80 0.81 11.52
CA ASN A 116 -0.57 0.70 11.02
C ASN A 116 -0.56 0.69 9.48
N GLY A 117 -1.75 0.75 8.85
CA GLY A 117 -1.88 0.72 7.39
C GLY A 117 -1.21 1.90 6.67
N GLU A 118 -1.12 3.07 7.30
CA GLU A 118 -0.61 4.29 6.67
C GLU A 118 0.82 4.65 7.06
N TRP A 119 1.25 4.27 8.26
CA TRP A 119 2.52 4.70 8.84
C TRP A 119 3.38 3.52 9.26
N TRP A 120 4.58 3.45 8.72
CA TRP A 120 5.59 2.46 9.10
C TRP A 120 6.77 3.16 9.76
N LEU A 121 7.28 2.55 10.83
CA LEU A 121 8.53 2.95 11.44
C LEU A 121 9.67 2.42 10.57
N VAL A 122 10.53 3.33 10.12
CA VAL A 122 11.66 3.03 9.24
C VAL A 122 12.95 3.61 9.80
N ARG A 123 14.08 3.11 9.31
CA ARG A 123 15.41 3.62 9.59
C ARG A 123 16.12 3.98 8.29
N THR A 124 16.68 5.19 8.20
CA THR A 124 17.51 5.61 7.06
C THR A 124 18.88 4.93 7.10
N LYS A 125 19.61 5.03 5.99
CA LYS A 125 21.00 4.57 5.92
C LYS A 125 21.92 5.29 6.92
N ASP A 126 21.61 6.54 7.25
CA ASP A 126 22.38 7.36 8.20
C ASP A 126 22.02 7.07 9.67
N GLY A 127 21.06 6.16 9.90
CA GLY A 127 20.67 5.70 11.23
C GLY A 127 19.51 6.48 11.87
N GLU A 128 18.96 7.48 11.19
CA GLU A 128 17.78 8.20 11.65
C GLU A 128 16.57 7.27 11.62
N GLN A 129 15.79 7.23 12.70
CA GLN A 129 14.62 6.39 12.83
C GLN A 129 13.37 7.24 13.03
N GLY A 130 12.30 6.94 12.29
CA GLY A 130 11.01 7.62 12.42
C GLY A 130 9.95 7.04 11.50
N TYR A 131 8.76 7.64 11.54
CA TYR A 131 7.57 7.19 10.82
C TYR A 131 7.51 7.78 9.41
N ALA A 132 7.28 6.92 8.43
CA ALA A 132 7.09 7.31 7.06
C ALA A 132 5.76 6.74 6.52
N TYR A 133 5.19 7.45 5.55
CA TYR A 133 3.98 7.00 4.88
C TYR A 133 4.24 5.74 4.05
N SER A 134 3.55 4.65 4.39
CA SER A 134 3.69 3.32 3.77
C SER A 134 3.44 3.33 2.27
N ARG A 135 2.54 4.22 1.80
CA ARG A 135 2.19 4.36 0.37
C ARG A 135 3.38 4.75 -0.52
N TYR A 136 4.46 5.29 0.05
CA TYR A 136 5.67 5.68 -0.68
C TYR A 136 6.82 4.68 -0.50
N LEU A 137 6.55 3.51 0.09
CA LEU A 137 7.55 2.48 0.37
C LEU A 137 7.23 1.22 -0.43
N GLN A 138 8.24 0.70 -1.13
CA GLN A 138 8.14 -0.52 -1.92
C GLN A 138 9.06 -1.62 -1.37
N ALA A 139 8.47 -2.78 -1.07
CA ALA A 139 9.17 -4.02 -0.72
C ALA A 139 9.31 -4.94 -1.92
#